data_AF-A0A5C8MR17-F1
#
_entry.id   AF-A0A5C8MR17-F1
#
_cell.length_a   1.000
_cell.length_b   1.000
_cell.length_c   1.000
_cell.angle_alpha   90.00
_cell.angle_beta   90.00
_cell.angle_gamma   90.00
#
_symmetry.space_group_name_H-M   'P 1'
#
loop_
_entity.id
_entity.type
_entity.pdbx_description
1 polymer ?
#
loop_
_entity_poly.entity_id
_entity_poly.type
_entity_poly.pdbx_seq_one_letter_code
_entity_poly.pdbx_strand_id
1 'polypeptide(L)'
;AKEGFSQKTEAAVTDHGITFRIKEVMADTNRLIFTYSLENKNGKFIDPTILFEKEQWGPKQTMYFVKHANEFYITNEKGEVVSTNKTYQTNTGRMVSQSIDQVFPHDHYADLMFSLNDKALEAKQLFIHIDLNQIGTVNGQWKLKIPVNIDKSMLATKTVPIGQTYVTDDGLQITVKKLVYSPTLTSIELETSWTEEGKERLKSHPEYWLGDQMFYQPLFDIVDSNGNIVATTLPRWDIEESKRAVFVSKKELPSRQPNVIRWRYSFLPFSPKGTYTFVFRGIERMEYPDQSLAFSAEELKKHPISLHYKGNTLTIHQLRLETNKENKSVGILDVETNAYSGMDFQLSDETQQVYTINQKNSWLPTIISYDDKKMMYKIKSNVEIEGMEKIPKQLTITLKSVIVFDPSENWHVSLPANNE
;
A
#
# COMPACT_ATOMS: atom_id res chain seq x y z
N ALA A 1 23.54 10.10 -0.33
CA ALA A 1 24.78 10.90 -0.48
C ALA A 1 25.89 10.61 0.56
N LYS A 2 25.68 10.69 1.88
CA LYS A 2 26.79 10.70 2.88
C LYS A 2 27.75 9.50 2.87
N GLU A 3 27.35 8.33 2.39
CA GLU A 3 28.22 7.13 2.28
C GLU A 3 28.69 6.85 0.83
N GLY A 4 28.37 7.76 -0.11
CA GLY A 4 28.82 7.70 -1.50
C GLY A 4 28.19 6.60 -2.35
N PHE A 5 26.99 6.13 -2.00
CA PHE A 5 26.20 5.18 -2.80
C PHE A 5 25.34 5.84 -3.87
N SER A 6 25.21 7.17 -3.81
CA SER A 6 24.61 7.96 -4.88
C SER A 6 25.71 8.53 -5.78
N GLN A 7 25.45 8.52 -7.08
CA GLN A 7 26.35 8.96 -8.13
C GLN A 7 25.74 10.21 -8.76
N LYS A 8 26.49 11.32 -8.74
CA LYS A 8 26.15 12.48 -9.56
C LYS A 8 26.37 12.12 -11.02
N THR A 9 25.52 12.64 -11.89
CA THR A 9 25.63 12.45 -13.33
C THR A 9 25.46 13.78 -14.04
N GLU A 10 26.15 13.91 -15.16
CA GLU A 10 26.03 15.05 -16.07
C GLU A 10 25.16 14.71 -17.28
N ALA A 11 24.47 13.55 -17.26
CA ALA A 11 23.62 13.09 -18.34
C ALA A 11 22.46 14.07 -18.58
N ALA A 12 22.43 14.64 -19.77
CA ALA A 12 21.37 15.52 -20.20
C ALA A 12 21.13 15.36 -21.71
N VAL A 13 19.91 15.64 -22.13
CA VAL A 13 19.52 15.74 -23.53
C VAL A 13 18.68 16.99 -23.73
N THR A 14 18.96 17.73 -24.79
CA THR A 14 18.22 18.94 -25.14
C THR A 14 17.57 18.72 -26.50
N ASP A 15 16.28 19.00 -26.57
CA ASP A 15 15.53 19.04 -27.81
C ASP A 15 14.46 20.12 -27.71
N HIS A 16 14.15 20.78 -28.83
CA HIS A 16 13.17 21.87 -28.91
C HIS A 16 13.30 22.96 -27.81
N GLY A 17 14.54 23.23 -27.38
CA GLY A 17 14.84 24.24 -26.36
C GLY A 17 14.43 23.83 -24.93
N ILE A 18 14.17 22.55 -24.67
CA ILE A 18 13.99 21.98 -23.34
C ILE A 18 15.11 20.99 -23.09
N THR A 19 15.77 21.11 -21.95
CA THR A 19 16.81 20.18 -21.48
C THR A 19 16.23 19.29 -20.40
N PHE A 20 16.27 17.99 -20.62
CA PHE A 20 16.04 16.98 -19.60
C PHE A 20 17.40 16.57 -19.02
N ARG A 21 17.59 16.71 -17.71
CA ARG A 21 18.86 16.45 -17.04
C ARG A 21 18.66 15.51 -15.86
N ILE A 22 19.48 14.47 -15.77
CA ILE A 22 19.60 13.66 -14.55
C ILE A 22 20.67 14.30 -13.67
N LYS A 23 20.40 14.42 -12.37
CA LYS A 23 21.31 15.05 -11.41
C LYS A 23 22.04 14.02 -10.57
N GLU A 24 21.30 13.03 -10.09
CA GLU A 24 21.80 12.04 -9.16
C GLU A 24 21.08 10.72 -9.40
N VAL A 25 21.81 9.62 -9.24
CA VAL A 25 21.28 8.27 -9.31
C VAL A 25 21.74 7.51 -8.08
N MET A 26 20.84 6.75 -7.48
CA MET A 26 21.13 5.82 -6.40
C MET A 26 20.45 4.50 -6.71
N ALA A 27 21.19 3.40 -6.64
CA ALA A 27 20.65 2.09 -6.98
C ALA A 27 21.26 0.99 -6.12
N ASP A 28 20.47 -0.05 -5.91
CA ASP A 28 20.88 -1.37 -5.46
C ASP A 28 20.10 -2.43 -6.27
N THR A 29 20.17 -3.70 -5.85
CA THR A 29 19.48 -4.80 -6.55
C THR A 29 17.95 -4.80 -6.35
N ASN A 30 17.42 -4.01 -5.42
CA ASN A 30 15.99 -3.96 -5.09
C ASN A 30 15.30 -2.75 -5.71
N ARG A 31 16.00 -1.61 -5.82
CA ARG A 31 15.45 -0.39 -6.41
C ARG A 31 16.49 0.48 -7.08
N LEU A 32 16.01 1.31 -8.00
CA LEU A 32 16.75 2.43 -8.56
C LEU A 32 15.95 3.71 -8.36
N ILE A 33 16.63 4.76 -7.90
CA ILE A 33 16.08 6.10 -7.77
C ILE A 33 16.98 7.05 -8.56
N PHE A 34 16.38 7.93 -9.35
CA PHE A 34 17.13 9.05 -9.92
C PHE A 34 16.37 10.36 -9.77
N THR A 35 17.12 11.44 -9.61
CA THR A 35 16.63 12.82 -9.56
C THR A 35 16.82 13.47 -10.93
N TYR A 36 15.80 14.15 -11.44
CA TYR A 36 15.90 14.89 -12.71
C TYR A 36 15.37 16.33 -12.61
N SER A 37 15.82 17.18 -13.53
CA SER A 37 15.25 18.50 -13.81
C SER A 37 14.82 18.63 -15.27
N LEU A 38 13.90 19.57 -15.49
CA LEU A 38 13.57 20.12 -16.79
C LEU A 38 13.95 21.60 -16.81
N GLU A 39 14.66 22.03 -17.84
CA GLU A 39 15.11 23.41 -17.99
C GLU A 39 14.74 23.92 -19.39
N ASN A 40 14.24 25.14 -19.50
CA ASN A 40 14.03 25.75 -20.82
C ASN A 40 15.33 26.34 -21.39
N LYS A 41 15.27 26.86 -22.62
CA LYS A 41 16.40 27.46 -23.34
C LYS A 41 17.09 28.62 -22.62
N ASN A 42 16.43 29.24 -21.65
CA ASN A 42 16.98 30.33 -20.84
C ASN A 42 17.56 29.82 -19.50
N GLY A 43 17.62 28.51 -19.29
CA GLY A 43 18.07 27.89 -18.04
C GLY A 43 17.06 27.98 -16.89
N LYS A 44 15.81 28.40 -17.16
CA LYS A 44 14.76 28.43 -16.13
C LYS A 44 14.15 27.04 -15.97
N PHE A 45 14.00 26.60 -14.72
CA PHE A 45 13.34 25.34 -14.39
C PHE A 45 11.88 25.32 -14.84
N ILE A 46 11.47 24.16 -15.35
CA ILE A 46 10.11 23.78 -15.68
C ILE A 46 9.64 22.81 -14.59
N ASP A 47 8.36 22.86 -14.22
CA ASP A 47 7.76 21.90 -13.29
C ASP A 47 8.03 20.47 -13.81
N PRO A 48 8.82 19.64 -13.08
CA PRO A 48 9.20 18.31 -13.54
C PRO A 48 7.99 17.39 -13.69
N THR A 49 6.93 17.63 -12.91
CA THR A 49 5.72 16.79 -12.93
C THR A 49 4.88 16.94 -14.19
N ILE A 50 5.24 17.85 -15.09
CA ILE A 50 4.57 18.05 -16.40
C ILE A 50 4.57 16.79 -17.27
N LEU A 51 5.47 15.83 -17.00
CA LEU A 51 5.58 14.54 -17.67
C LEU A 51 4.46 13.55 -17.29
N PHE A 52 3.67 13.88 -16.28
CA PHE A 52 2.67 12.98 -15.70
C PHE A 52 1.25 13.56 -15.76
N GLU A 53 0.27 12.67 -15.80
CA GLU A 53 -1.09 12.94 -15.38
C GLU A 53 -1.19 12.74 -13.86
N LYS A 54 -1.74 13.73 -13.15
CA LYS A 54 -1.85 13.73 -11.70
C LYS A 54 -3.27 13.37 -11.29
N GLU A 55 -3.44 12.40 -10.41
CA GLU A 55 -4.73 12.08 -9.81
C GLU A 55 -4.65 12.15 -8.30
N GLN A 56 -5.61 12.82 -7.67
CA GLN A 56 -5.74 12.85 -6.23
C GLN A 56 -6.54 11.63 -5.77
N TRP A 57 -5.91 10.77 -4.96
CA TRP A 57 -6.49 9.56 -4.40
C TRP A 57 -6.64 9.78 -2.88
N GLY A 58 -7.81 10.25 -2.45
CA GLY A 58 -8.03 10.65 -1.05
C GLY A 58 -7.27 11.93 -0.64
N PRO A 59 -7.25 12.29 0.65
CA PRO A 59 -6.83 13.62 1.09
C PRO A 59 -5.31 13.89 0.96
N LYS A 60 -4.46 12.86 0.89
CA LYS A 60 -2.99 13.01 1.02
C LYS A 60 -2.16 12.17 0.05
N GLN A 61 -2.78 11.48 -0.90
CA GLN A 61 -2.05 10.68 -1.90
C GLN A 61 -2.31 11.25 -3.30
N THR A 62 -1.24 11.69 -3.95
CA THR A 62 -1.27 12.08 -5.37
C THR A 62 -0.56 10.99 -6.17
N MET A 63 -1.28 10.39 -7.11
CA MET A 63 -0.76 9.43 -8.06
C MET A 63 -0.27 10.14 -9.32
N TYR A 64 0.84 9.68 -9.88
CA TYR A 64 1.46 10.21 -11.09
C TYR A 64 1.54 9.13 -12.16
N PHE A 65 0.83 9.34 -13.25
CA PHE A 65 0.76 8.41 -14.37
C PHE A 65 1.52 8.96 -15.57
N VAL A 66 2.41 8.15 -16.15
CA VAL A 66 3.14 8.55 -17.36
C VAL A 66 2.15 8.80 -18.50
N LYS A 67 2.34 9.89 -19.24
CA LYS A 67 1.49 10.27 -20.37
C LYS A 67 2.31 10.52 -21.65
N HIS A 68 1.61 10.75 -22.76
CA HIS A 68 2.18 11.06 -24.08
C HIS A 68 3.13 9.99 -24.64
N ALA A 69 2.90 8.71 -24.29
CA ALA A 69 3.79 7.61 -24.66
C ALA A 69 5.26 7.87 -24.30
N ASN A 70 5.51 8.64 -23.24
CA ASN A 70 6.83 8.72 -22.64
C ASN A 70 7.16 7.37 -21.99
N GLU A 71 8.40 6.94 -22.07
CA GLU A 71 8.83 5.66 -21.54
C GLU A 71 10.02 5.82 -20.60
N PHE A 72 9.94 5.11 -19.49
CA PHE A 72 11.01 4.98 -18.52
C PHE A 72 11.10 3.52 -18.13
N TYR A 73 12.28 2.93 -18.23
CA TYR A 73 12.51 1.56 -17.80
C TYR A 73 13.99 1.30 -17.53
N ILE A 74 14.26 0.25 -16.77
CA ILE A 74 15.62 -0.14 -16.38
C ILE A 74 15.94 -1.48 -17.02
N THR A 75 17.13 -1.61 -17.61
CA THR A 75 17.65 -2.91 -18.05
C THR A 75 18.94 -3.30 -17.32
N ASN A 76 19.25 -4.59 -17.30
CA ASN A 76 20.58 -5.08 -16.94
C ASN A 76 21.54 -5.01 -18.16
N GLU A 77 22.78 -5.44 -17.97
CA GLU A 77 23.81 -5.52 -19.01
C GLU A 77 23.50 -6.51 -20.14
N LYS A 78 22.58 -7.46 -19.91
CA LYS A 78 22.08 -8.39 -20.93
C LYS A 78 20.94 -7.79 -21.76
N GLY A 79 20.50 -6.57 -21.44
CA GLY A 79 19.38 -5.90 -22.09
C GLY A 79 18.01 -6.35 -21.61
N GLU A 80 17.94 -7.16 -20.55
CA GLU A 80 16.66 -7.59 -19.98
C GLU A 80 16.05 -6.48 -19.14
N VAL A 81 14.74 -6.25 -19.28
CA VAL A 81 14.02 -5.29 -18.43
C VAL A 81 13.96 -5.82 -17.00
N VAL A 82 14.52 -5.04 -16.08
CA VAL A 82 14.59 -5.37 -14.65
C VAL A 82 13.69 -4.49 -13.79
N SER A 83 13.19 -3.35 -14.30
CA SER A 83 12.15 -2.60 -13.60
C SER A 83 10.81 -3.34 -13.65
N THR A 84 10.09 -3.38 -12.52
CA THR A 84 8.76 -3.97 -12.46
C THR A 84 7.75 -3.07 -13.17
N ASN A 85 7.00 -3.60 -14.12
CA ASN A 85 5.88 -2.90 -14.72
C ASN A 85 4.61 -3.08 -13.86
N LYS A 86 3.95 -1.98 -13.52
CA LYS A 86 2.70 -1.99 -12.74
C LYS A 86 1.57 -1.43 -13.59
N THR A 87 0.45 -2.14 -13.58
CA THR A 87 -0.77 -1.69 -14.24
C THR A 87 -1.74 -1.12 -13.21
N TYR A 88 -2.15 0.12 -13.42
CA TYR A 88 -3.08 0.86 -12.58
C TYR A 88 -4.36 1.14 -13.35
N GLN A 89 -5.49 1.12 -12.65
CA GLN A 89 -6.73 1.69 -13.15
C GLN A 89 -6.85 3.13 -12.63
N THR A 90 -6.99 4.09 -13.52
CA THR A 90 -7.19 5.51 -13.16
C THR A 90 -8.60 5.75 -12.62
N ASN A 91 -8.84 6.93 -12.05
CA ASN A 91 -10.18 7.35 -11.61
C ASN A 91 -11.21 7.38 -12.76
N THR A 92 -10.75 7.49 -14.00
CA THR A 92 -11.56 7.44 -15.22
C THR A 92 -11.77 6.02 -15.75
N GLY A 93 -11.24 4.99 -15.08
CA GLY A 93 -11.33 3.59 -15.49
C GLY A 93 -10.31 3.17 -16.55
N ARG A 94 -9.40 4.06 -16.99
CA ARG A 94 -8.36 3.76 -17.97
C ARG A 94 -7.26 2.93 -17.33
N MET A 95 -6.78 1.90 -18.05
CA MET A 95 -5.63 1.12 -17.62
C MET A 95 -4.33 1.79 -18.08
N VAL A 96 -3.41 2.04 -17.15
CA VAL A 96 -2.07 2.59 -17.42
C VAL A 96 -1.03 1.63 -16.90
N SER A 97 -0.08 1.23 -17.75
CA SER A 97 1.08 0.44 -17.34
C SER A 97 2.33 1.28 -17.38
N GLN A 98 3.10 1.29 -16.29
CA GLN A 98 4.37 2.01 -16.20
C GLN A 98 5.38 1.26 -15.32
N SER A 99 6.67 1.46 -15.61
CA SER A 99 7.74 0.91 -14.78
C SER A 99 8.10 1.79 -13.57
N ILE A 100 7.59 3.03 -13.54
CA ILE A 100 7.82 3.96 -12.42
C ILE A 100 6.89 3.55 -11.28
N ASP A 101 7.49 3.25 -10.14
CA ASP A 101 6.81 2.85 -8.92
C ASP A 101 6.25 4.07 -8.17
N GLN A 102 7.07 5.10 -7.99
CA GLN A 102 6.68 6.35 -7.32
C GLN A 102 7.40 7.57 -7.92
N VAL A 103 6.72 8.72 -7.84
CA VAL A 103 7.22 10.03 -8.25
C VAL A 103 7.24 10.93 -7.02
N PHE A 104 8.41 11.46 -6.66
CA PHE A 104 8.55 12.40 -5.55
C PHE A 104 8.87 13.79 -6.11
N PRO A 105 7.87 14.66 -6.27
CA PRO A 105 8.11 16.01 -6.72
C PRO A 105 8.78 16.84 -5.62
N HIS A 106 9.75 17.63 -6.05
CA HIS A 106 10.37 18.70 -5.30
C HIS A 106 10.21 19.99 -6.11
N ASP A 107 10.58 21.15 -5.56
CA ASP A 107 10.37 22.46 -6.19
C ASP A 107 10.79 22.52 -7.67
N HIS A 108 12.04 22.15 -7.98
CA HIS A 108 12.59 22.21 -9.35
C HIS A 108 13.05 20.85 -9.88
N TYR A 109 12.81 19.79 -9.11
CA TYR A 109 13.31 18.45 -9.36
C TYR A 109 12.24 17.42 -9.07
N ALA A 110 12.35 16.22 -9.62
CA ALA A 110 11.58 15.09 -9.11
C ALA A 110 12.46 13.84 -9.06
N ASP A 111 12.20 13.00 -8.07
CA ASP A 111 12.78 11.68 -7.99
C ASP A 111 11.84 10.65 -8.61
N LEU A 112 12.38 9.80 -9.48
CA LEU A 112 11.67 8.65 -10.03
C LEU A 112 12.22 7.39 -9.37
N MET A 113 11.34 6.65 -8.70
CA MET A 113 11.67 5.36 -8.11
C MET A 113 11.18 4.22 -9.00
N PHE A 114 12.06 3.24 -9.18
CA PHE A 114 11.79 1.97 -9.85
C PHE A 114 12.00 0.84 -8.85
N SER A 115 10.97 0.02 -8.65
CA SER A 115 11.13 -1.29 -8.03
C SER A 115 11.76 -2.24 -9.05
N LEU A 116 12.75 -3.03 -8.61
CA LEU A 116 13.45 -3.99 -9.47
C LEU A 116 12.98 -5.42 -9.21
N ASN A 117 12.95 -6.23 -10.27
CA ASN A 117 12.63 -7.65 -10.21
C ASN A 117 13.90 -8.49 -9.99
N ASP A 118 13.74 -9.80 -9.80
CA ASP A 118 14.82 -10.70 -9.41
C ASP A 118 15.97 -10.78 -10.44
N LYS A 119 15.73 -10.40 -11.69
CA LYS A 119 16.79 -10.34 -12.71
C LYS A 119 17.85 -9.26 -12.41
N ALA A 120 17.53 -8.29 -11.55
CA ALA A 120 18.51 -7.31 -11.07
C ALA A 120 19.49 -7.89 -10.05
N LEU A 121 19.20 -9.03 -9.41
CA LEU A 121 20.07 -9.65 -8.40
C LEU A 121 21.41 -10.12 -8.98
N GLU A 122 21.42 -10.50 -10.27
CA GLU A 122 22.61 -10.96 -10.98
C GLU A 122 23.30 -9.84 -11.78
N ALA A 123 22.71 -8.65 -11.84
CA ALA A 123 23.23 -7.56 -12.64
C ALA A 123 24.45 -6.93 -11.97
N LYS A 124 25.49 -6.63 -12.75
CA LYS A 124 26.61 -5.77 -12.29
C LYS A 124 26.39 -4.32 -12.66
N GLN A 125 25.61 -4.10 -13.72
CA GLN A 125 25.35 -2.78 -14.25
C GLN A 125 23.90 -2.66 -14.70
N LEU A 126 23.29 -1.55 -14.31
CA LEU A 126 21.95 -1.18 -14.75
C LEU A 126 22.04 -0.07 -15.79
N PHE A 127 21.02 0.01 -16.64
CA PHE A 127 20.86 1.07 -17.62
C PHE A 127 19.50 1.72 -17.45
N ILE A 128 19.50 3.02 -17.17
CA ILE A 128 18.28 3.83 -17.20
C ILE A 128 18.00 4.17 -18.66
N HIS A 129 16.82 3.82 -19.15
CA HIS A 129 16.32 4.22 -20.45
C HIS A 129 15.20 5.24 -20.28
N ILE A 130 15.33 6.34 -21.00
CA ILE A 130 14.37 7.45 -21.02
C ILE A 130 14.10 7.77 -22.48
N ASP A 131 12.84 7.68 -22.88
CA ASP A 131 12.36 8.07 -24.21
C ASP A 131 11.15 8.98 -24.06
N LEU A 132 11.36 10.30 -24.21
CA LEU A 132 10.29 11.28 -24.14
C LEU A 132 9.92 11.75 -25.54
N ASN A 133 8.64 11.62 -25.86
CA ASN A 133 8.06 12.07 -27.13
C ASN A 133 7.42 13.46 -26.98
N GLN A 134 7.10 13.86 -25.76
CA GLN A 134 6.48 15.15 -25.48
C GLN A 134 6.75 15.62 -24.04
N ILE A 135 7.07 16.90 -23.89
CA ILE A 135 7.21 17.59 -22.59
C ILE A 135 6.20 18.74 -22.57
N GLY A 136 5.16 18.61 -21.74
CA GLY A 136 4.06 19.58 -21.72
C GLY A 136 3.35 19.64 -23.06
N THR A 137 3.38 20.79 -23.72
CA THR A 137 2.78 20.99 -25.06
C THR A 137 3.80 20.88 -26.19
N VAL A 138 5.08 20.64 -25.87
CA VAL A 138 6.17 20.60 -26.86
C VAL A 138 6.43 19.16 -27.25
N ASN A 139 6.15 18.82 -28.51
CA ASN A 139 6.55 17.55 -29.11
C ASN A 139 8.04 17.57 -29.42
N GLY A 140 8.72 16.45 -29.21
CA GLY A 140 10.16 16.32 -29.42
C GLY A 140 10.63 14.89 -29.23
N GLN A 141 11.95 14.72 -29.10
CA GLN A 141 12.62 13.44 -28.88
C GLN A 141 13.76 13.64 -27.89
N TRP A 142 13.52 13.31 -26.62
CA TRP A 142 14.54 13.32 -25.57
C TRP A 142 14.87 11.86 -25.22
N LYS A 143 15.98 11.35 -25.77
CA LYS A 143 16.43 9.98 -25.53
C LYS A 143 17.72 9.94 -24.73
N LEU A 144 17.71 9.21 -23.62
CA LEU A 144 18.90 8.95 -22.81
C LEU A 144 19.01 7.47 -22.46
N LYS A 145 20.23 6.97 -22.51
CA LYS A 145 20.63 5.69 -21.93
C LYS A 145 21.79 5.93 -20.98
N ILE A 146 21.59 5.66 -19.70
CA ILE A 146 22.55 6.03 -18.66
C ILE A 146 23.03 4.79 -17.93
N PRO A 147 24.33 4.47 -17.98
CA PRO A 147 24.89 3.37 -17.21
C PRO A 147 24.94 3.70 -15.72
N VAL A 148 24.61 2.73 -14.88
CA VAL A 148 24.63 2.84 -13.43
C VAL A 148 25.38 1.64 -12.87
N ASN A 149 26.55 1.89 -12.31
CA ASN A 149 27.31 0.84 -11.63
C ASN A 149 26.69 0.59 -10.25
N ILE A 150 26.34 -0.66 -9.97
CA ILE A 150 25.75 -1.08 -8.67
C ILE A 150 26.69 -1.95 -7.84
N ASP A 151 27.92 -2.22 -8.30
CA ASP A 151 28.89 -3.08 -7.61
C ASP A 151 29.15 -2.61 -6.19
N LYS A 152 29.34 -1.30 -5.99
CA LYS A 152 29.54 -0.73 -4.65
C LYS A 152 28.35 -0.99 -3.73
N SER A 153 27.13 -0.87 -4.26
CA SER A 153 25.91 -1.12 -3.49
C SER A 153 25.71 -2.59 -3.20
N MET A 154 26.05 -3.47 -4.14
CA MET A 154 26.01 -4.92 -3.95
C MET A 154 27.00 -5.38 -2.88
N LEU A 155 28.25 -4.90 -2.94
CA LEU A 155 29.28 -5.23 -1.93
C LEU A 155 28.91 -4.74 -0.53
N ALA A 156 28.19 -3.62 -0.44
CA ALA A 156 27.66 -3.11 0.83
C ALA A 156 26.35 -3.79 1.26
N THR A 157 25.73 -4.59 0.40
CA THR A 157 24.47 -5.28 0.73
C THR A 157 24.78 -6.53 1.56
N LYS A 158 24.25 -6.58 2.77
CA LYS A 158 24.39 -7.71 3.67
C LYS A 158 23.06 -8.44 3.82
N THR A 159 23.12 -9.76 3.71
CA THR A 159 21.98 -10.63 3.98
C THR A 159 22.26 -11.46 5.21
N VAL A 160 21.37 -11.39 6.20
CA VAL A 160 21.48 -12.14 7.44
C VAL A 160 20.33 -13.14 7.54
N PRO A 161 20.59 -14.45 7.54
CA PRO A 161 19.55 -15.45 7.76
C PRO A 161 19.06 -15.39 9.21
N ILE A 162 17.76 -15.57 9.40
CA ILE A 162 17.12 -15.57 10.73
C ILE A 162 16.50 -16.95 10.99
N GLY A 163 15.62 -17.40 10.09
CA GLY A 163 15.04 -18.75 10.13
C GLY A 163 14.14 -19.04 11.34
N GLN A 164 13.61 -18.01 12.01
CA GLN A 164 12.74 -18.17 13.17
C GLN A 164 11.28 -18.27 12.75
N THR A 165 10.54 -19.17 13.40
CA THR A 165 9.16 -19.52 13.04
C THR A 165 8.22 -19.34 14.22
N TYR A 166 7.00 -18.90 13.92
CA TYR A 166 5.83 -18.89 14.81
C TYR A 166 4.66 -19.58 14.12
N VAL A 167 3.78 -20.22 14.89
CA VAL A 167 2.55 -20.82 14.38
C VAL A 167 1.40 -20.23 15.18
N THR A 168 0.40 -19.66 14.49
CA THR A 168 -0.80 -19.12 15.13
C THR A 168 -1.68 -20.26 15.67
N ASP A 169 -2.62 -19.92 16.53
CA ASP A 169 -3.61 -20.87 17.04
C ASP A 169 -4.43 -21.52 15.92
N ASP A 170 -4.68 -20.81 14.81
CA ASP A 170 -5.36 -21.34 13.63
C ASP A 170 -4.47 -22.26 12.77
N GLY A 171 -3.16 -22.34 13.06
CA GLY A 171 -2.21 -23.17 12.33
C GLY A 171 -1.56 -22.49 11.12
N LEU A 172 -1.61 -21.15 11.05
CA LEU A 172 -0.81 -20.39 10.08
C LEU A 172 0.63 -20.29 10.60
N GLN A 173 1.57 -20.85 9.85
CA GLN A 173 2.99 -20.71 10.11
C GLN A 173 3.53 -19.42 9.50
N ILE A 174 4.30 -18.66 10.27
CA ILE A 174 5.02 -17.46 9.84
C ILE A 174 6.50 -17.68 10.13
N THR A 175 7.35 -17.53 9.11
CA THR A 175 8.80 -17.67 9.23
C THR A 175 9.48 -16.37 8.84
N VAL A 176 10.24 -15.77 9.77
CA VAL A 176 11.17 -14.68 9.47
C VAL A 176 12.40 -15.30 8.82
N LYS A 177 12.51 -15.20 7.50
CA LYS A 177 13.54 -15.90 6.73
C LYS A 177 14.89 -15.21 6.87
N LYS A 178 14.94 -13.91 6.58
CA LYS A 178 16.18 -13.14 6.53
C LYS A 178 15.92 -11.63 6.62
N LEU A 179 16.97 -10.93 6.98
CA LEU A 179 17.07 -9.47 6.94
C LEU A 179 18.11 -9.07 5.89
N VAL A 180 17.80 -8.06 5.09
CA VAL A 180 18.67 -7.55 4.03
C VAL A 180 18.94 -6.08 4.29
N TYR A 181 20.20 -5.76 4.56
CA TYR A 181 20.69 -4.39 4.67
C TYR A 181 21.28 -3.98 3.32
N SER A 182 20.61 -3.09 2.60
CA SER A 182 21.18 -2.45 1.41
C SER A 182 21.44 -0.96 1.69
N PRO A 183 22.26 -0.29 0.86
CA PRO A 183 22.48 1.14 1.01
C PRO A 183 21.22 2.00 0.94
N THR A 184 20.20 1.50 0.24
CA THR A 184 18.99 2.26 0.01
C THR A 184 17.85 1.83 0.92
N LEU A 185 17.79 0.57 1.38
CA LEU A 185 16.68 0.05 2.20
C LEU A 185 17.17 -0.96 3.23
N THR A 186 16.39 -1.14 4.29
CA THR A 186 16.43 -2.38 5.07
C THR A 186 15.17 -3.18 4.82
N SER A 187 15.32 -4.43 4.39
CA SER A 187 14.20 -5.30 4.02
C SER A 187 14.14 -6.54 4.90
N ILE A 188 12.96 -6.87 5.38
CA ILE A 188 12.67 -8.14 6.05
C ILE A 188 11.89 -9.05 5.11
N GLU A 189 12.30 -10.31 5.00
CA GLU A 189 11.59 -11.32 4.23
C GLU A 189 10.91 -12.32 5.16
N LEU A 190 9.60 -12.45 4.99
CA LEU A 190 8.75 -13.39 5.70
C LEU A 190 8.18 -14.43 4.73
N GLU A 191 7.89 -15.60 5.25
CA GLU A 191 7.17 -16.66 4.55
C GLU A 191 5.98 -17.09 5.40
N THR A 192 4.81 -17.23 4.78
CA THR A 192 3.62 -17.76 5.44
C THR A 192 3.11 -19.00 4.74
N SER A 193 2.71 -20.01 5.51
CA SER A 193 2.15 -21.26 5.01
C SER A 193 1.22 -21.88 6.04
N TRP A 194 0.19 -22.58 5.59
CA TRP A 194 -0.67 -23.33 6.50
C TRP A 194 -0.07 -24.68 6.83
N THR A 195 -0.02 -25.01 8.13
CA THR A 195 0.24 -26.37 8.62
C THR A 195 -0.85 -27.33 8.15
N GLU A 196 -0.61 -28.64 8.20
CA GLU A 196 -1.64 -29.62 7.82
C GLU A 196 -2.86 -29.53 8.75
N GLU A 197 -2.64 -29.33 10.05
CA GLU A 197 -3.70 -29.09 11.03
C GLU A 197 -4.45 -27.80 10.73
N GLY A 198 -3.73 -26.73 10.36
CA GLY A 198 -4.34 -25.46 9.97
C GLY A 198 -5.20 -25.58 8.72
N LYS A 199 -4.75 -26.31 7.71
CA LYS A 199 -5.57 -26.59 6.51
C LYS A 199 -6.86 -27.33 6.84
N GLU A 200 -6.83 -28.25 7.81
CA GLU A 200 -8.05 -28.95 8.24
C GLU A 200 -9.03 -27.98 8.93
N ARG A 201 -8.51 -27.09 9.80
CA ARG A 201 -9.33 -26.06 10.45
C ARG A 201 -9.92 -25.06 9.46
N LEU A 202 -9.20 -24.69 8.40
CA LEU A 202 -9.74 -23.80 7.36
C LEU A 202 -11.04 -24.29 6.72
N LYS A 203 -11.30 -25.61 6.73
CA LYS A 203 -12.55 -26.17 6.19
C LYS A 203 -13.78 -25.78 7.02
N SER A 204 -13.61 -25.48 8.32
CA SER A 204 -14.71 -24.99 9.17
C SER A 204 -14.86 -23.46 9.14
N HIS A 205 -14.06 -22.76 8.32
CA HIS A 205 -14.07 -21.30 8.20
C HIS A 205 -14.38 -20.85 6.76
N PRO A 206 -15.59 -21.12 6.23
CA PRO A 206 -15.98 -20.65 4.90
C PRO A 206 -15.91 -19.13 4.78
N GLU A 207 -16.06 -18.40 5.88
CA GLU A 207 -15.99 -16.93 5.90
C GLU A 207 -14.59 -16.38 5.59
N TYR A 208 -13.54 -17.19 5.57
CA TYR A 208 -12.19 -16.71 5.20
C TYR A 208 -11.99 -16.58 3.69
N TRP A 209 -12.95 -17.06 2.90
CA TRP A 209 -12.78 -17.26 1.47
C TRP A 209 -13.74 -16.40 0.65
N LEU A 210 -13.20 -15.73 -0.38
CA LEU A 210 -13.96 -15.17 -1.49
C LEU A 210 -13.71 -16.02 -2.73
N GLY A 211 -14.64 -16.94 -3.00
CA GLY A 211 -14.38 -18.03 -3.94
C GLY A 211 -13.20 -18.86 -3.46
N ASP A 212 -12.13 -18.95 -4.26
CA ASP A 212 -10.91 -19.70 -3.92
C ASP A 212 -9.80 -18.82 -3.32
N GLN A 213 -10.09 -17.54 -3.03
CA GLN A 213 -9.10 -16.58 -2.54
C GLN A 213 -9.29 -16.30 -1.06
N MET A 214 -8.17 -16.24 -0.33
CA MET A 214 -8.13 -15.79 1.07
C MET A 214 -7.14 -14.63 1.18
N PHE A 215 -7.59 -13.55 1.83
CA PHE A 215 -6.80 -12.33 1.99
C PHE A 215 -6.38 -12.18 3.44
N TYR A 216 -5.08 -12.28 3.67
CA TYR A 216 -4.47 -12.04 4.98
C TYR A 216 -3.09 -11.42 4.81
N GLN A 217 -2.60 -10.76 5.86
CA GLN A 217 -1.25 -10.22 5.94
C GLN A 217 -0.68 -10.28 7.36
N PRO A 218 0.63 -10.57 7.52
CA PRO A 218 1.29 -10.47 8.81
C PRO A 218 1.47 -9.00 9.22
N LEU A 219 1.13 -8.70 10.46
CA LEU A 219 1.37 -7.40 11.08
C LEU A 219 2.50 -7.47 12.09
N PHE A 220 3.42 -6.52 12.04
CA PHE A 220 4.55 -6.44 12.96
C PHE A 220 5.10 -5.03 13.09
N ASP A 221 5.84 -4.83 14.18
CA ASP A 221 6.73 -3.70 14.37
C ASP A 221 8.19 -4.16 14.39
N ILE A 222 9.10 -3.24 14.11
CA ILE A 222 10.51 -3.38 14.42
C ILE A 222 10.83 -2.27 15.41
N VAL A 223 11.35 -2.64 16.57
CA VAL A 223 11.70 -1.71 17.65
C VAL A 223 13.20 -1.64 17.86
N ASP A 224 13.72 -0.48 18.27
CA ASP A 224 15.11 -0.32 18.71
C ASP A 224 15.31 -0.78 20.17
N SER A 225 16.55 -0.70 20.67
CA SER A 225 16.92 -1.07 22.04
C SER A 225 16.20 -0.27 23.14
N ASN A 226 15.65 0.91 22.80
CA ASN A 226 14.92 1.76 23.74
C ASN A 226 13.40 1.49 23.67
N GLY A 227 12.96 0.54 22.85
CA GLY A 227 11.56 0.23 22.62
C GLY A 227 10.85 1.16 21.64
N ASN A 228 11.57 2.03 20.92
CA ASN A 228 10.95 2.90 19.93
C ASN A 228 10.66 2.11 18.65
N ILE A 229 9.47 2.28 18.09
CA ILE A 229 9.11 1.73 16.77
C ILE A 229 9.94 2.45 15.71
N VAL A 230 10.80 1.70 15.01
CA VAL A 230 11.62 2.20 13.91
C VAL A 230 11.08 1.81 12.53
N ALA A 231 10.19 0.83 12.48
CA ALA A 231 9.47 0.40 11.28
C ALA A 231 8.20 -0.34 11.70
N THR A 232 7.13 -0.25 10.92
CA THR A 232 5.84 -0.89 11.22
C THR A 232 5.10 -1.22 9.93
N THR A 233 4.31 -2.30 9.96
CA THR A 233 3.31 -2.60 8.92
C THR A 233 1.91 -2.12 9.26
N LEU A 234 1.68 -1.57 10.46
CA LEU A 234 0.36 -1.16 10.89
C LEU A 234 -0.14 0.02 10.04
N PRO A 235 -1.36 -0.09 9.47
CA PRO A 235 -1.99 1.03 8.77
C PRO A 235 -2.52 2.01 9.81
N ARG A 236 -1.66 2.89 10.34
CA ARG A 236 -2.15 3.96 11.20
C ARG A 236 -2.84 4.98 10.30
N TRP A 237 -4.15 5.17 10.40
CA TRP A 237 -4.82 6.31 9.71
C TRP A 237 -4.23 7.67 10.10
N ASP A 238 -3.51 7.72 11.23
CA ASP A 238 -2.64 8.81 11.67
C ASP A 238 -1.17 8.60 11.22
N ILE A 239 -0.95 8.50 9.90
CA ILE A 239 0.40 8.37 9.30
C ILE A 239 1.26 9.63 9.60
N GLU A 240 0.66 10.75 9.99
CA GLU A 240 1.37 12.03 10.13
C GLU A 240 2.25 12.13 11.37
N GLU A 241 1.91 11.45 12.47
CA GLU A 241 2.79 11.43 13.65
C GLU A 241 3.79 10.25 13.66
N SER A 242 3.54 9.20 12.86
CA SER A 242 4.44 8.06 12.77
C SER A 242 5.56 8.34 11.77
N LYS A 243 6.79 8.58 12.26
CA LYS A 243 7.93 8.93 11.39
C LYS A 243 8.36 7.82 10.41
N ARG A 244 7.80 6.60 10.39
CA ARG A 244 8.45 5.43 9.76
C ARG A 244 7.49 4.31 9.30
N ALA A 245 6.72 4.55 8.23
CA ALA A 245 5.91 3.54 7.54
C ALA A 245 6.74 2.54 6.71
N VAL A 246 6.14 1.41 6.30
CA VAL A 246 6.65 0.57 5.21
C VAL A 246 6.84 1.43 3.97
N PHE A 247 8.05 1.41 3.40
CA PHE A 247 8.37 2.18 2.21
C PHE A 247 7.98 1.43 0.94
N VAL A 248 8.29 0.13 0.86
CA VAL A 248 7.88 -0.78 -0.23
C VAL A 248 7.40 -2.11 0.37
N SER A 249 6.21 -2.57 -0.01
CA SER A 249 5.74 -3.93 0.27
C SER A 249 5.61 -4.73 -1.03
N LYS A 250 6.07 -5.98 -0.98
CA LYS A 250 5.94 -6.93 -2.10
C LYS A 250 5.40 -8.26 -1.56
N LYS A 251 4.40 -8.79 -2.25
CA LYS A 251 3.79 -10.11 -2.01
C LYS A 251 4.07 -10.97 -3.24
N GLU A 252 4.59 -12.17 -3.02
CA GLU A 252 4.92 -13.13 -4.07
C GLU A 252 4.31 -14.50 -3.77
N LEU A 253 3.74 -15.12 -4.79
CA LEU A 253 3.27 -16.51 -4.77
C LEU A 253 4.26 -17.35 -5.59
N PRO A 254 5.11 -18.18 -4.96
CA PRO A 254 6.06 -19.00 -5.68
C PRO A 254 5.33 -20.00 -6.58
N SER A 255 5.67 -20.05 -7.86
CA SER A 255 5.04 -20.95 -8.85
C SER A 255 5.14 -22.43 -8.50
N ARG A 256 6.17 -22.82 -7.71
CA ARG A 256 6.41 -24.21 -7.29
C ARG A 256 5.70 -24.60 -5.98
N GLN A 257 5.19 -23.64 -5.21
CA GLN A 257 4.58 -23.87 -3.89
C GLN A 257 3.41 -22.89 -3.70
N PRO A 258 2.24 -23.15 -4.32
CA PRO A 258 1.14 -22.20 -4.37
C PRO A 258 0.52 -21.88 -2.99
N ASN A 259 0.77 -22.73 -1.99
CA ASN A 259 0.30 -22.56 -0.62
C ASN A 259 1.26 -21.76 0.28
N VAL A 260 2.38 -21.32 -0.27
CA VAL A 260 3.38 -20.51 0.42
C VAL A 260 3.29 -19.09 -0.11
N ILE A 261 3.24 -18.11 0.78
CA ILE A 261 3.29 -16.70 0.41
C ILE A 261 4.60 -16.13 0.93
N ARG A 262 5.35 -15.45 0.04
CA ARG A 262 6.54 -14.70 0.42
C ARG A 262 6.24 -13.23 0.48
N TRP A 263 6.66 -12.62 1.57
CA TRP A 263 6.46 -11.21 1.85
C TRP A 263 7.82 -10.55 1.95
N ARG A 264 7.98 -9.41 1.29
CA ARG A 264 9.12 -8.53 1.50
C ARG A 264 8.60 -7.15 1.90
N TYR A 265 8.96 -6.73 3.10
CA TYR A 265 8.69 -5.38 3.59
C TYR A 265 10.01 -4.63 3.66
N SER A 266 10.06 -3.46 3.03
CA SER A 266 11.26 -2.64 2.97
C SER A 266 11.01 -1.27 3.59
N PHE A 267 11.98 -0.84 4.38
CA PHE A 267 11.96 0.39 5.15
C PHE A 267 13.17 1.24 4.81
N LEU A 268 13.16 2.51 5.22
CA LEU A 268 14.38 3.31 5.19
C LEU A 268 15.52 2.59 5.95
N PRO A 269 16.77 2.75 5.50
CA PRO A 269 17.91 2.06 6.10
C PRO A 269 17.96 2.26 7.61
N PHE A 270 18.13 1.16 8.34
CA PHE A 270 18.33 1.21 9.77
C PHE A 270 19.72 1.75 10.12
N SER A 271 19.89 2.22 11.35
CA SER A 271 21.20 2.66 11.83
C SER A 271 22.16 1.47 11.86
N PRO A 272 23.40 1.59 11.33
CA PRO A 272 24.36 0.48 11.31
C PRO A 272 24.74 -0.06 12.70
N LYS A 273 24.57 0.78 13.73
CA LYS A 273 24.92 0.45 15.14
C LYS A 273 23.70 0.08 15.98
N GLY A 274 22.50 0.05 15.40
CA GLY A 274 21.29 -0.28 16.13
C GLY A 274 21.13 -1.79 16.32
N THR A 275 20.68 -2.20 17.50
CA THR A 275 20.08 -3.51 17.73
C THR A 275 18.58 -3.38 17.62
N TYR A 276 17.95 -4.31 16.89
CA TYR A 276 16.53 -4.23 16.60
C TYR A 276 15.82 -5.52 17.02
N THR A 277 14.53 -5.41 17.29
CA THR A 277 13.67 -6.55 17.60
C THR A 277 12.45 -6.51 16.70
N PHE A 278 12.19 -7.60 16.00
CA PHE A 278 10.92 -7.85 15.32
C PHE A 278 9.88 -8.22 16.37
N VAL A 279 8.78 -7.48 16.41
CA VAL A 279 7.65 -7.68 17.31
C VAL A 279 6.46 -8.07 16.45
N PHE A 280 6.11 -9.36 16.46
CA PHE A 280 4.93 -9.81 15.75
C PHE A 280 3.69 -9.30 16.47
N ARG A 281 2.79 -8.66 15.74
CA ARG A 281 1.52 -8.16 16.28
C ARG A 281 0.43 -9.19 16.09
N GLY A 282 0.35 -9.79 14.91
CA GLY A 282 -0.66 -10.78 14.60
C GLY A 282 -0.94 -10.85 13.11
N ILE A 283 -2.13 -11.35 12.77
CA ILE A 283 -2.60 -11.47 11.39
C ILE A 283 -3.79 -10.56 11.18
N GLU A 284 -3.74 -9.77 10.12
CA GLU A 284 -4.94 -9.14 9.58
C GLU A 284 -5.53 -10.06 8.52
N ARG A 285 -6.85 -10.27 8.53
CA ARG A 285 -7.56 -11.12 7.58
C ARG A 285 -8.87 -10.46 7.15
N MET A 286 -9.16 -10.49 5.86
CA MET A 286 -10.50 -10.13 5.37
C MET A 286 -11.39 -11.35 5.46
N GLU A 287 -12.55 -11.19 6.09
CA GLU A 287 -13.57 -12.23 6.23
C GLU A 287 -14.90 -11.79 5.61
N TYR A 288 -15.70 -12.75 5.19
CA TYR A 288 -16.96 -12.62 4.45
C TYR A 288 -18.09 -13.31 5.21
N PRO A 289 -18.58 -12.72 6.31
CA PRO A 289 -19.51 -13.39 7.21
C PRO A 289 -20.94 -13.50 6.67
N ASP A 290 -21.32 -12.66 5.70
CA ASP A 290 -22.69 -12.56 5.15
C ASP A 290 -23.78 -12.49 6.24
N GLN A 291 -23.46 -11.85 7.37
CA GLN A 291 -24.36 -11.73 8.51
C GLN A 291 -25.32 -10.56 8.31
N SER A 292 -26.61 -10.78 8.48
CA SER A 292 -27.65 -9.76 8.29
C SER A 292 -28.40 -9.41 9.58
N LEU A 293 -28.86 -8.17 9.65
CA LEU A 293 -29.76 -7.65 10.70
C LEU A 293 -30.86 -6.81 10.06
N ALA A 294 -32.12 -7.17 10.34
CA ALA A 294 -33.28 -6.39 9.91
C ALA A 294 -33.65 -5.33 10.97
N PHE A 295 -34.13 -4.18 10.51
CA PHE A 295 -34.57 -3.07 11.36
C PHE A 295 -35.53 -2.13 10.63
N SER A 296 -36.20 -1.27 11.38
CA SER A 296 -37.05 -0.20 10.86
C SER A 296 -36.53 1.18 11.28
N ALA A 297 -36.86 2.21 10.52
CA ALA A 297 -36.50 3.58 10.89
C ALA A 297 -37.18 4.05 12.19
N GLU A 298 -38.35 3.48 12.54
CA GLU A 298 -39.02 3.77 13.81
C GLU A 298 -38.29 3.16 15.03
N GLU A 299 -37.65 2.00 14.86
CA GLU A 299 -36.82 1.40 15.91
C GLU A 299 -35.58 2.26 16.19
N LEU A 300 -34.93 2.78 15.13
CA LEU A 300 -33.76 3.66 15.25
C LEU A 300 -34.05 4.93 16.07
N LYS A 301 -35.28 5.45 16.03
CA LYS A 301 -35.68 6.61 16.84
C LYS A 301 -35.69 6.32 18.35
N LYS A 302 -35.85 5.05 18.74
CA LYS A 302 -35.90 4.64 20.15
C LYS A 302 -34.52 4.31 20.68
N HIS A 303 -33.73 3.56 19.91
CA HIS A 303 -32.37 3.18 20.28
C HIS A 303 -31.56 2.82 19.02
N PRO A 304 -30.22 3.02 19.05
CA PRO A 304 -29.33 2.51 18.02
C PRO A 304 -29.37 0.97 17.98
N ILE A 305 -29.22 0.42 16.77
CA ILE A 305 -29.06 -1.03 16.57
C ILE A 305 -27.60 -1.34 16.25
N SER A 306 -27.12 -2.53 16.59
CA SER A 306 -25.73 -2.91 16.35
C SER A 306 -25.61 -4.32 15.80
N LEU A 307 -24.70 -4.49 14.84
CA LEU A 307 -24.21 -5.76 14.35
C LEU A 307 -22.82 -6.00 14.93
N HIS A 308 -22.61 -7.18 15.53
CA HIS A 308 -21.36 -7.57 16.16
C HIS A 308 -20.72 -8.74 15.43
N TYR A 309 -19.42 -8.65 15.14
CA TYR A 309 -18.67 -9.70 14.49
C TYR A 309 -17.21 -9.75 14.96
N LYS A 310 -16.83 -10.83 15.67
CA LYS A 310 -15.47 -11.08 16.19
C LYS A 310 -14.81 -9.83 16.81
N GLY A 311 -15.55 -9.14 17.69
CA GLY A 311 -15.10 -7.91 18.37
C GLY A 311 -15.36 -6.61 17.60
N ASN A 312 -15.53 -6.66 16.28
CA ASN A 312 -15.92 -5.51 15.46
C ASN A 312 -17.40 -5.20 15.65
N THR A 313 -17.77 -3.92 15.60
CA THR A 313 -19.16 -3.47 15.74
C THR A 313 -19.52 -2.45 14.69
N LEU A 314 -20.69 -2.62 14.09
CA LEU A 314 -21.35 -1.62 13.24
C LEU A 314 -22.65 -1.20 13.91
N THR A 315 -22.70 0.04 14.38
CA THR A 315 -23.86 0.63 15.06
C THR A 315 -24.53 1.64 14.14
N ILE A 316 -25.84 1.50 13.97
CA ILE A 316 -26.67 2.41 13.19
C ILE A 316 -27.48 3.26 14.17
N HIS A 317 -27.33 4.57 14.07
CA HIS A 317 -28.00 5.52 14.95
C HIS A 317 -29.29 6.05 14.35
N GLN A 318 -29.25 6.44 13.07
CA GLN A 318 -30.36 7.14 12.44
C GLN A 318 -30.34 6.93 10.93
N LEU A 319 -31.53 6.96 10.33
CA LEU A 319 -31.74 7.10 8.90
C LEU A 319 -32.65 8.30 8.63
N ARG A 320 -32.28 9.13 7.66
CA ARG A 320 -33.09 10.28 7.22
C ARG A 320 -33.00 10.44 5.71
N LEU A 321 -33.97 11.15 5.12
CA LEU A 321 -33.92 11.57 3.73
C LEU A 321 -33.32 12.97 3.63
N GLU A 322 -32.43 13.16 2.67
CA GLU A 322 -31.86 14.46 2.32
C GLU A 322 -31.82 14.62 0.79
N THR A 323 -31.51 15.83 0.35
CA THR A 323 -31.26 16.13 -1.07
C THR A 323 -29.75 16.28 -1.26
N ASN A 324 -29.14 15.47 -2.13
CA ASN A 324 -27.71 15.55 -2.39
C ASN A 324 -27.34 16.73 -3.32
N LYS A 325 -26.03 16.91 -3.59
CA LYS A 325 -25.51 18.01 -4.43
C LYS A 325 -26.04 17.99 -5.88
N GLU A 326 -26.57 16.88 -6.34
CA GLU A 326 -27.18 16.72 -7.67
C GLU A 326 -28.70 16.96 -7.66
N ASN A 327 -29.25 17.50 -6.56
CA ASN A 327 -30.69 17.67 -6.35
C ASN A 327 -31.50 16.36 -6.39
N LYS A 328 -30.89 15.22 -6.05
CA LYS A 328 -31.57 13.92 -5.95
C LYS A 328 -31.90 13.61 -4.49
N SER A 329 -33.05 12.98 -4.25
CA SER A 329 -33.38 12.40 -2.95
C SER A 329 -32.46 11.24 -2.65
N VAL A 330 -31.86 11.24 -1.46
CA VAL A 330 -30.96 10.20 -0.95
C VAL A 330 -31.28 9.88 0.50
N GLY A 331 -30.97 8.66 0.93
CA GLY A 331 -30.95 8.30 2.34
C GLY A 331 -29.60 8.67 2.95
N ILE A 332 -29.59 9.18 4.17
CA ILE A 332 -28.36 9.37 4.96
C ILE A 332 -28.44 8.49 6.19
N LEU A 333 -27.51 7.55 6.28
CA LEU A 333 -27.37 6.60 7.38
C LEU A 333 -26.23 7.04 8.30
N ASP A 334 -26.55 7.34 9.55
CA ASP A 334 -25.56 7.66 10.58
C ASP A 334 -25.03 6.37 11.18
N VAL A 335 -23.75 6.09 10.94
CA VAL A 335 -23.10 4.88 11.41
C VAL A 335 -21.91 5.20 12.32
N GLU A 336 -21.75 4.37 13.33
CA GLU A 336 -20.56 4.29 14.18
C GLU A 336 -19.97 2.90 14.04
N THR A 337 -18.68 2.81 13.69
CA THR A 337 -17.96 1.55 13.66
C THR A 337 -16.91 1.52 14.76
N ASN A 338 -16.71 0.34 15.34
CA ASN A 338 -15.54 0.02 16.15
C ASN A 338 -14.89 -1.20 15.52
N ALA A 339 -13.82 -0.97 14.77
CA ALA A 339 -13.21 -2.03 13.96
C ALA A 339 -11.71 -1.82 13.82
N TYR A 340 -10.97 -2.90 13.63
CA TYR A 340 -9.53 -2.80 13.34
C TYR A 340 -9.30 -2.00 12.05
N SER A 341 -10.10 -2.27 11.01
CA SER A 341 -10.07 -1.49 9.79
C SER A 341 -11.47 -1.35 9.15
N GLY A 342 -11.57 -1.28 7.83
CA GLY A 342 -12.83 -1.11 7.11
C GLY A 342 -13.82 -2.27 7.29
N MET A 343 -15.11 -1.93 7.25
CA MET A 343 -16.24 -2.86 7.16
C MET A 343 -17.02 -2.50 5.90
N ASP A 344 -17.35 -3.50 5.09
CA ASP A 344 -18.21 -3.33 3.92
C ASP A 344 -19.58 -3.97 4.20
N PHE A 345 -20.63 -3.22 3.91
CA PHE A 345 -21.99 -3.67 4.17
C PHE A 345 -22.91 -3.28 3.02
N GLN A 346 -23.95 -4.08 2.85
CA GLN A 346 -25.02 -3.85 1.89
C GLN A 346 -26.29 -3.46 2.65
N LEU A 347 -27.08 -2.56 2.07
CA LEU A 347 -28.42 -2.22 2.56
C LEU A 347 -29.47 -2.67 1.54
N SER A 348 -30.53 -3.32 2.01
CA SER A 348 -31.68 -3.73 1.20
C SER A 348 -33.00 -3.51 1.93
N ASP A 349 -34.11 -3.44 1.20
CA ASP A 349 -35.45 -3.27 1.77
C ASP A 349 -36.28 -4.57 1.80
N GLU A 350 -37.54 -4.48 2.28
CA GLU A 350 -38.48 -5.60 2.32
C GLU A 350 -38.82 -6.19 0.94
N THR A 351 -38.54 -5.48 -0.16
CA THR A 351 -38.75 -5.93 -1.54
C THR A 351 -37.51 -6.56 -2.15
N GLN A 352 -36.43 -6.69 -1.37
CA GLN A 352 -35.10 -7.13 -1.80
C GLN A 352 -34.40 -6.14 -2.76
N GLN A 353 -34.88 -4.89 -2.83
CA GLN A 353 -34.14 -3.85 -3.56
C GLN A 353 -32.85 -3.57 -2.80
N VAL A 354 -31.71 -3.72 -3.48
CA VAL A 354 -30.40 -3.37 -2.95
C VAL A 354 -30.10 -1.92 -3.28
N TYR A 355 -29.71 -1.14 -2.28
CA TYR A 355 -29.35 0.27 -2.48
C TYR A 355 -27.86 0.42 -2.77
N THR A 356 -27.54 1.39 -3.63
CA THR A 356 -26.16 1.81 -3.88
C THR A 356 -25.70 2.71 -2.75
N ILE A 357 -24.56 2.36 -2.14
CA ILE A 357 -23.91 3.17 -1.12
C ILE A 357 -22.87 4.06 -1.81
N ASN A 358 -23.05 5.38 -1.73
CA ASN A 358 -22.12 6.33 -2.31
C ASN A 358 -20.93 6.56 -1.38
N GLN A 359 -19.84 5.86 -1.69
CA GLN A 359 -18.55 6.00 -0.99
C GLN A 359 -17.74 7.23 -1.45
N LYS A 360 -18.10 7.87 -2.57
CA LYS A 360 -17.38 9.06 -3.09
C LYS A 360 -17.72 10.34 -2.32
N ASN A 361 -18.93 10.42 -1.79
CA ASN A 361 -19.44 11.55 -1.00
C ASN A 361 -19.53 11.26 0.50
N SER A 362 -19.13 10.08 0.98
CA SER A 362 -19.11 9.81 2.42
C SER A 362 -18.19 10.84 3.07
N TRP A 363 -18.77 11.74 3.87
CA TRP A 363 -18.04 12.72 4.65
C TRP A 363 -16.89 12.03 5.36
N LEU A 364 -15.68 12.62 5.31
CA LEU A 364 -14.47 12.04 5.89
C LEU A 364 -14.81 11.41 7.25
N PRO A 365 -14.61 10.09 7.42
CA PRO A 365 -14.93 9.43 8.67
C PRO A 365 -14.25 10.18 9.82
N THR A 366 -15.04 10.58 10.81
CA THR A 366 -14.49 11.21 12.01
C THR A 366 -13.97 10.10 12.90
N ILE A 367 -12.65 10.00 13.02
CA ILE A 367 -12.01 9.11 14.00
C ILE A 367 -12.27 9.73 15.38
N ILE A 368 -13.06 9.04 16.20
CA ILE A 368 -13.38 9.46 17.56
C ILE A 368 -12.24 9.09 18.51
N SER A 369 -11.71 7.88 18.36
CA SER A 369 -10.66 7.35 19.24
C SER A 369 -10.00 6.10 18.63
N TYR A 370 -8.83 5.74 19.14
CA TYR A 370 -8.11 4.51 18.81
C TYR A 370 -7.76 3.75 20.10
N ASP A 371 -8.03 2.45 20.14
CA ASP A 371 -7.61 1.55 21.22
C ASP A 371 -6.32 0.84 20.80
N ASP A 372 -5.17 1.30 21.30
CA ASP A 372 -3.85 0.72 20.98
C ASP A 372 -3.74 -0.77 21.33
N LYS A 373 -4.47 -1.25 22.36
CA LYS A 373 -4.36 -2.65 22.83
C LYS A 373 -5.12 -3.60 21.92
N LYS A 374 -6.28 -3.17 21.44
CA LYS A 374 -7.12 -3.94 20.52
C LYS A 374 -6.84 -3.61 19.05
N MET A 375 -6.08 -2.55 18.81
CA MET A 375 -5.84 -1.94 17.51
C MET A 375 -7.12 -1.60 16.76
N MET A 376 -8.14 -1.12 17.47
CA MET A 376 -9.44 -0.78 16.87
C MET A 376 -9.68 0.72 16.83
N TYR A 377 -10.23 1.18 15.71
CA TYR A 377 -10.69 2.54 15.51
C TYR A 377 -12.16 2.65 15.80
N LYS A 378 -12.51 3.64 16.62
CA LYS A 378 -13.88 4.12 16.74
C LYS A 378 -14.10 5.23 15.74
N ILE A 379 -14.96 5.00 14.75
CA ILE A 379 -15.20 5.90 13.63
C ILE A 379 -16.68 6.24 13.56
N LYS A 380 -17.00 7.51 13.27
CA LYS A 380 -18.35 7.95 12.95
C LYS A 380 -18.42 8.52 11.54
N SER A 381 -19.42 8.13 10.77
CA SER A 381 -19.62 8.59 9.40
C SER A 381 -21.09 8.67 9.03
N ASN A 382 -21.38 9.55 8.06
CA ASN A 382 -22.68 9.63 7.41
C ASN A 382 -22.56 9.00 6.02
N VAL A 383 -23.32 7.94 5.80
CA VAL A 383 -23.28 7.16 4.56
C VAL A 383 -24.46 7.54 3.68
N GLU A 384 -24.17 8.00 2.45
CA GLU A 384 -25.19 8.36 1.46
C GLU A 384 -25.69 7.11 0.72
N ILE A 385 -27.00 6.94 0.68
CA ILE A 385 -27.72 5.83 0.07
C ILE A 385 -28.49 6.35 -1.14
N GLU A 386 -28.02 6.01 -2.33
CA GLU A 386 -28.61 6.48 -3.58
C GLU A 386 -29.89 5.71 -3.93
N GLY A 387 -30.83 6.39 -4.60
CA GLY A 387 -32.09 5.79 -5.04
C GLY A 387 -33.14 5.62 -3.94
N MET A 388 -32.88 6.12 -2.73
CA MET A 388 -33.87 6.12 -1.64
C MET A 388 -34.77 7.37 -1.72
N GLU A 389 -35.89 7.24 -2.43
CA GLU A 389 -36.91 8.32 -2.55
C GLU A 389 -37.84 8.39 -1.34
N LYS A 390 -38.02 7.26 -0.63
CA LYS A 390 -38.81 7.13 0.58
C LYS A 390 -38.14 6.13 1.52
N ILE A 391 -38.32 6.31 2.82
CA ILE A 391 -37.82 5.37 3.82
C ILE A 391 -38.68 4.09 3.77
N PRO A 392 -38.10 2.90 3.53
CA PRO A 392 -38.84 1.64 3.53
C PRO A 392 -39.38 1.27 4.90
N LYS A 393 -40.34 0.33 4.94
CA LYS A 393 -40.90 -0.12 6.23
C LYS A 393 -39.87 -0.92 7.02
N GLN A 394 -39.07 -1.72 6.31
CA GLN A 394 -38.03 -2.53 6.90
C GLN A 394 -36.79 -2.49 6.00
N LEU A 395 -35.64 -2.36 6.63
CA LEU A 395 -34.34 -2.44 6.00
C LEU A 395 -33.59 -3.63 6.58
N THR A 396 -32.74 -4.22 5.76
CA THR A 396 -31.79 -5.26 6.17
C THR A 396 -30.40 -4.77 5.83
N ILE A 397 -29.55 -4.64 6.86
CA ILE A 397 -28.12 -4.46 6.68
C ILE A 397 -27.44 -5.82 6.65
N THR A 398 -26.55 -6.03 5.71
CA THR A 398 -25.76 -7.27 5.58
C THR A 398 -24.29 -6.93 5.58
N LEU A 399 -23.54 -7.45 6.55
CA LEU A 399 -22.09 -7.32 6.61
C LEU A 399 -21.47 -8.24 5.55
N LYS A 400 -20.93 -7.65 4.48
CA LYS A 400 -20.39 -8.37 3.32
C LYS A 400 -18.93 -8.73 3.49
N SER A 401 -18.14 -7.79 4.00
CA SER A 401 -16.77 -8.10 4.39
C SER A 401 -16.33 -7.26 5.59
N VAL A 402 -15.38 -7.80 6.34
CA VAL A 402 -14.81 -7.15 7.52
C VAL A 402 -13.35 -7.55 7.64
N ILE A 403 -12.50 -6.57 7.94
CA ILE A 403 -11.11 -6.83 8.27
C ILE A 403 -11.03 -7.15 9.76
N VAL A 404 -10.65 -8.40 10.06
CA VAL A 404 -10.44 -8.92 11.41
C VAL A 404 -8.95 -8.90 11.72
N PHE A 405 -8.61 -8.63 12.98
CA PHE A 405 -7.25 -8.73 13.49
C PHE A 405 -7.16 -9.82 14.56
N ASP A 406 -6.33 -10.82 14.28
CA ASP A 406 -6.02 -11.91 15.21
C ASP A 406 -4.67 -11.62 15.90
N PRO A 407 -4.67 -11.22 17.19
CA PRO A 407 -3.44 -10.90 17.91
C PRO A 407 -2.57 -12.14 18.13
N SER A 408 -1.25 -11.94 18.12
CA SER A 408 -0.28 -12.98 18.49
C SER A 408 0.00 -13.01 19.99
N GLU A 409 0.55 -14.13 20.48
CA GLU A 409 1.00 -14.30 21.87
C GLU A 409 2.36 -13.62 22.15
N ASN A 410 2.52 -12.35 21.74
CA ASN A 410 3.74 -11.58 21.98
C ASN A 410 5.02 -12.28 21.48
N TRP A 411 5.06 -12.71 20.22
CA TRP A 411 6.25 -13.31 19.63
C TRP A 411 7.28 -12.26 19.20
N HIS A 412 8.54 -12.47 19.57
CA HIS A 412 9.64 -11.54 19.32
C HIS A 412 10.83 -12.27 18.71
N VAL A 413 11.52 -11.61 17.79
CA VAL A 413 12.76 -12.11 17.18
C VAL A 413 13.82 -11.02 17.21
N SER A 414 14.96 -11.30 17.84
CA SER A 414 16.11 -10.42 17.78
C SER A 414 16.63 -10.32 16.34
N LEU A 415 16.78 -9.10 15.85
CA LEU A 415 17.32 -8.81 14.53
C LEU A 415 18.80 -8.42 14.68
N PRO A 416 19.72 -9.21 14.13
CA PRO A 416 21.16 -8.96 14.23
C PRO A 416 21.52 -7.65 13.53
N ALA A 417 22.49 -6.92 14.09
CA ALA A 417 22.92 -5.63 13.55
C ALA A 417 23.68 -5.80 12.22
N ASN A 418 23.73 -4.73 11.41
CA ASN A 418 24.48 -4.76 10.15
C ASN A 418 25.99 -5.07 10.37
N ASN A 419 26.54 -4.68 11.51
CA ASN A 419 27.97 -4.80 11.82
C ASN A 419 28.39 -6.12 12.51
N GLU A 420 27.46 -7.03 12.81
CA GLU A 420 27.75 -8.41 13.27
C GLU A 420 27.72 -9.34 12.06
#